data_AF-A0A2D5QIJ0-F1
#
_entry.id   AF-A0A2D5QIJ0-F1
#
_cell.length_a   1.000
_cell.length_b   1.000
_cell.length_c   1.000
_cell.angle_alpha   90.00
_cell.angle_beta   90.00
_cell.angle_gamma   90.00
#
_symmetry.space_group_name_H-M   'P 1'
#
loop_
_entity.id
_entity.type
_entity.pdbx_description
1 polymer ?
#
loop_
_entity_poly.entity_id
_entity_poly.type
_entity_poly.pdbx_seq_one_letter_code
_entity_poly.pdbx_strand_id
1 'polypeptide(L)'
;MKKTFILLIVIILPIELFSQNKQNKYYSPLRVSLSGISKFVMGSNDNQTDGYDFEQGFGLISEVFYTIGNTAKYEVSFEAGLMGTFSGGKINSDKFIIPVALNAYYYIFDEDFSPFVGVGLGIENFNNSSNYVLKPVVGVTGKKFKVFARLGIGNTIRSSLEIGIGYSFKERPCGCFPQSR
;
A
#
# COMPACT_ATOMS: atom_id res chain seq x y z
N MET A 1 -30.43 -12.15 3.17
CA MET A 1 -29.36 -12.08 2.15
C MET A 1 -28.01 -11.62 2.70
N LYS A 2 -27.90 -10.50 3.46
CA LYS A 2 -26.60 -10.05 4.04
C LYS A 2 -25.91 -11.09 4.95
N LYS A 3 -26.65 -11.79 5.83
CA LYS A 3 -26.08 -12.77 6.77
C LYS A 3 -25.54 -14.04 6.08
N THR A 4 -26.20 -14.48 5.02
CA THR A 4 -25.80 -15.67 4.23
C THR A 4 -24.51 -15.43 3.45
N PHE A 5 -24.31 -14.21 2.95
CA PHE A 5 -23.10 -13.81 2.24
C PHE A 5 -21.88 -13.74 3.17
N ILE A 6 -22.06 -13.24 4.39
CA ILE A 6 -21.01 -13.23 5.42
C ILE A 6 -20.63 -14.67 5.81
N LEU A 7 -21.62 -15.55 6.00
CA LEU A 7 -21.36 -16.97 6.30
C LEU A 7 -20.59 -17.66 5.17
N LEU A 8 -20.92 -17.33 3.91
CA LEU A 8 -20.24 -17.84 2.73
C LEU A 8 -18.76 -17.40 2.70
N ILE A 9 -18.47 -16.14 2.99
CA ILE A 9 -17.11 -15.61 3.11
C ILE A 9 -16.35 -16.32 4.25
N VAL A 10 -16.98 -16.46 5.42
CA VAL A 10 -16.38 -17.10 6.61
C VAL A 10 -16.08 -18.58 6.40
N ILE A 11 -16.82 -19.28 5.54
CA ILE A 11 -16.59 -20.70 5.25
C ILE A 11 -15.61 -20.87 4.08
N ILE A 12 -15.72 -20.07 3.02
CA ILE A 12 -14.89 -20.25 1.81
C ILE A 12 -13.45 -19.80 2.05
N LEU A 13 -13.20 -18.69 2.76
CA LEU A 13 -11.84 -18.23 3.07
C LEU A 13 -10.98 -19.30 3.76
N PRO A 14 -11.43 -19.97 4.84
CA PRO A 14 -10.64 -21.02 5.47
C PRO A 14 -10.47 -22.26 4.60
N ILE A 15 -11.41 -22.58 3.70
CA ILE A 15 -11.29 -23.73 2.78
C ILE A 15 -10.26 -23.44 1.68
N GLU A 16 -10.26 -22.25 1.10
CA GLU A 16 -9.21 -21.77 0.18
C GLU A 16 -7.84 -21.80 0.87
N LEU A 17 -7.76 -21.30 2.12
CA LEU A 17 -6.55 -21.35 2.95
C LEU A 17 -6.07 -22.79 3.22
N PHE A 18 -6.99 -23.73 3.50
CA PHE A 18 -6.64 -25.14 3.76
C PHE A 18 -6.19 -25.89 2.51
N SER A 19 -6.80 -25.59 1.36
CA SER A 19 -6.49 -26.24 0.09
C SER A 19 -5.12 -25.81 -0.46
N GLN A 20 -4.76 -24.52 -0.31
CA GLN A 20 -3.43 -24.02 -0.69
C GLN A 20 -2.31 -24.62 0.19
N ASN A 21 -2.59 -24.90 1.47
CA ASN A 21 -1.63 -25.45 2.43
C ASN A 21 -1.17 -26.89 2.08
N LYS A 22 -1.96 -27.66 1.32
CA LYS A 22 -1.59 -29.03 0.91
C LYS A 22 -0.59 -29.09 -0.25
N GLN A 23 -0.51 -28.07 -1.11
CA GLN A 23 0.39 -28.07 -2.26
C GLN A 23 1.72 -27.36 -2.01
N ASN A 24 1.85 -26.55 -0.96
CA ASN A 24 3.08 -25.80 -0.73
C ASN A 24 3.34 -25.60 0.77
N LYS A 25 3.98 -26.59 1.41
CA LYS A 25 4.30 -26.63 2.85
C LYS A 25 5.14 -25.44 3.37
N TYR A 26 5.63 -24.59 2.45
CA TYR A 26 6.45 -23.40 2.72
C TYR A 26 5.77 -22.08 2.30
N TYR A 27 4.54 -22.12 1.77
CA TYR A 27 3.82 -20.92 1.35
C TYR A 27 3.08 -20.31 2.53
N SER A 28 3.56 -19.16 2.98
CA SER A 28 2.88 -18.33 3.97
C SER A 28 2.35 -17.11 3.24
N PRO A 29 1.03 -17.03 3.02
CA PRO A 29 0.45 -15.93 2.24
C PRO A 29 0.56 -14.58 2.94
N LEU A 30 0.79 -14.57 4.27
CA LEU A 30 0.83 -13.36 5.07
C LEU A 30 2.26 -12.85 5.26
N ARG A 31 2.45 -11.55 5.01
CA ARG A 31 3.73 -10.84 5.20
C ARG A 31 3.47 -9.46 5.81
N VAL A 32 4.42 -8.98 6.61
CA VAL A 32 4.40 -7.61 7.15
C VAL A 32 5.60 -6.86 6.60
N SER A 33 5.41 -5.58 6.27
CA SER A 33 6.50 -4.66 5.95
C SER A 33 6.37 -3.35 6.69
N LEU A 34 7.50 -2.67 6.87
CA LEU A 34 7.61 -1.31 7.36
C LEU A 34 8.34 -0.48 6.31
N SER A 35 7.81 0.69 5.96
CA SER A 35 8.42 1.59 4.98
C SER A 35 8.53 3.00 5.52
N GLY A 36 9.66 3.65 5.21
CA GLY A 36 9.79 5.10 5.26
C GLY A 36 9.23 5.71 3.99
N ILE A 37 8.50 6.81 4.12
CA ILE A 37 7.84 7.46 2.99
C ILE A 37 7.95 8.98 3.10
N SER A 38 8.24 9.61 1.96
CA SER A 38 8.15 11.04 1.77
C SER A 38 6.95 11.36 0.89
N LYS A 39 6.29 12.48 1.17
CA LYS A 39 5.12 13.00 0.47
C LYS A 39 5.38 14.43 0.04
N PHE A 40 5.09 14.74 -1.21
CA PHE A 40 5.26 16.07 -1.81
C PHE A 40 3.92 16.49 -2.39
N VAL A 41 3.38 17.62 -1.93
CA VAL A 41 2.11 18.14 -2.44
C VAL A 41 2.33 18.78 -3.81
N MET A 42 1.46 18.46 -4.78
CA MET A 42 1.54 18.93 -6.15
C MET A 42 0.33 19.83 -6.48
N GLY A 43 0.57 21.02 -7.04
CA GLY A 43 -0.47 21.94 -7.52
C GLY A 43 -0.35 23.38 -7.01
N SER A 44 -0.77 24.36 -7.84
CA SER A 44 -0.74 25.80 -7.52
C SER A 44 -1.67 26.17 -6.35
N ASN A 45 -1.32 27.25 -5.65
CA ASN A 45 -2.00 27.76 -4.46
C ASN A 45 -3.32 28.51 -4.71
N ASP A 46 -3.95 28.30 -5.87
CA ASP A 46 -5.09 29.10 -6.30
C ASP A 46 -6.40 28.35 -6.03
N ASN A 47 -7.11 28.74 -4.96
CA ASN A 47 -8.54 28.52 -4.71
C ASN A 47 -9.07 27.12 -4.35
N GLN A 48 -8.50 26.43 -3.35
CA GLN A 48 -9.27 25.41 -2.62
C GLN A 48 -9.01 25.48 -1.11
N THR A 49 -10.08 25.73 -0.35
CA THR A 49 -10.12 25.78 1.12
C THR A 49 -9.83 24.46 1.81
N ASP A 50 -9.84 23.33 1.07
CA ASP A 50 -9.65 21.97 1.59
C ASP A 50 -8.35 21.30 1.10
N GLY A 51 -7.35 22.09 0.69
CA GLY A 51 -6.04 21.58 0.26
C GLY A 51 -5.14 21.16 1.43
N TYR A 52 -4.12 20.33 1.15
CA TYR A 52 -3.02 20.17 2.10
C TYR A 52 -2.39 21.54 2.41
N ASP A 53 -2.28 21.87 3.69
CA ASP A 53 -1.67 23.13 4.13
C ASP A 53 -0.16 23.00 4.42
N PHE A 54 0.42 21.88 3.97
CA PHE A 54 1.84 21.58 4.01
C PHE A 54 2.40 21.34 2.61
N GLU A 55 3.71 21.47 2.49
CA GLU A 55 4.42 21.27 1.23
C GLU A 55 5.00 19.86 1.15
N GLN A 56 5.54 19.38 2.27
CA GLN A 56 6.21 18.09 2.37
C GLN A 56 5.77 17.33 3.61
N GLY A 57 5.76 16.00 3.53
CA GLY A 57 5.53 15.11 4.65
C GLY A 57 6.56 14.00 4.69
N PHE A 58 6.91 13.54 5.87
CA PHE A 58 7.75 12.37 6.06
C PHE A 58 7.16 11.49 7.15
N GLY A 59 7.21 10.18 6.96
CA GLY A 59 6.66 9.26 7.94
C GLY A 59 6.99 7.82 7.72
N LEU A 60 6.27 7.00 8.48
CA LEU A 60 6.37 5.55 8.44
C LEU A 60 5.00 4.98 8.09
N ILE A 61 4.99 4.01 7.18
CA ILE A 61 3.83 3.18 6.88
C ILE A 61 4.15 1.73 7.18
N SER A 62 3.19 1.02 7.76
CA SER A 62 3.22 -0.42 7.95
C SER A 62 2.19 -1.06 7.04
N GLU A 63 2.52 -2.21 6.48
CA GLU A 63 1.63 -2.92 5.57
C GLU A 63 1.58 -4.39 5.93
N VAL A 64 0.36 -4.94 5.94
CA VAL A 64 0.10 -6.38 6.04
C VAL A 64 -0.37 -6.86 4.68
N PHE A 65 0.43 -7.71 4.04
CA PHE A 65 0.16 -8.29 2.74
C PHE A 65 -0.49 -9.66 2.89
N TYR A 66 -1.37 -9.95 1.96
CA TYR A 66 -1.89 -11.28 1.68
C TYR A 66 -1.67 -11.61 0.20
N THR A 67 -0.83 -12.61 -0.06
CA THR A 67 -0.57 -13.11 -1.41
C THR A 67 -1.72 -14.02 -1.86
N ILE A 68 -2.26 -13.74 -3.05
CA ILE A 68 -3.39 -14.48 -3.62
C ILE A 68 -2.87 -15.49 -4.65
N GLY A 69 -3.21 -16.75 -4.40
CA GLY A 69 -2.94 -17.86 -5.31
C GLY A 69 -1.49 -18.36 -5.25
N ASN A 70 -1.31 -19.62 -5.63
CA ASN A 70 -0.03 -20.34 -5.53
C ASN A 70 1.07 -19.74 -6.40
N THR A 71 0.67 -18.95 -7.38
CA THR A 71 1.60 -18.36 -8.30
C THR A 71 2.18 -17.05 -7.74
N ALA A 72 1.51 -16.35 -6.80
CA ALA A 72 2.01 -15.14 -6.14
C ALA A 72 2.07 -13.85 -6.99
N LYS A 73 1.28 -13.73 -8.07
CA LYS A 73 1.26 -12.55 -8.97
C LYS A 73 0.52 -11.37 -8.37
N TYR A 74 -0.44 -11.69 -7.50
CA TYR A 74 -1.38 -10.75 -6.94
C TYR A 74 -1.18 -10.71 -5.44
N GLU A 75 -1.11 -9.51 -4.90
CA GLU A 75 -1.13 -9.29 -3.45
C GLU A 75 -2.15 -8.21 -3.13
N VAL A 76 -2.84 -8.37 -2.02
CA VAL A 76 -3.61 -7.29 -1.41
C VAL A 76 -2.93 -6.89 -0.11
N SER A 77 -2.91 -5.60 0.22
CA SER A 77 -2.39 -5.13 1.50
C SER A 77 -3.34 -4.22 2.22
N PHE A 78 -3.28 -4.27 3.55
CA PHE A 78 -3.80 -3.23 4.41
C PHE A 78 -2.62 -2.40 4.92
N GLU A 79 -2.67 -1.10 4.67
CA GLU A 79 -1.67 -0.12 5.04
C GLU A 79 -2.20 0.78 6.16
N ALA A 80 -1.35 1.07 7.14
CA ALA A 80 -1.57 2.12 8.13
C ALA A 80 -0.25 2.79 8.47
N GLY A 81 -0.27 4.11 8.66
CA GLY A 81 0.95 4.85 8.98
C GLY A 81 0.72 6.14 9.75
N LEU A 82 1.82 6.86 9.92
CA LEU A 82 1.87 8.18 10.53
C LEU A 82 2.92 9.02 9.81
N MET A 83 2.56 10.25 9.43
CA MET A 83 3.47 11.20 8.80
C MET A 83 3.44 12.54 9.52
N GLY A 84 4.61 13.11 9.77
CA GLY A 84 4.77 14.51 10.14
C GLY A 84 4.79 15.39 8.90
N THR A 85 4.38 16.66 9.04
CA THR A 85 4.28 17.60 7.93
C THR A 85 5.21 18.80 8.11
N PHE A 86 5.59 19.40 6.98
CA PHE A 86 6.55 20.50 6.88
C PHE A 86 6.03 21.58 5.93
N SER A 87 6.19 22.84 6.32
CA SER A 87 5.83 24.01 5.52
C SER A 87 6.93 25.07 5.65
N GLY A 88 7.46 25.58 4.52
CA GLY A 88 8.47 26.64 4.55
C GLY A 88 9.73 26.25 5.34
N GLY A 89 10.10 24.96 5.32
CA GLY A 89 11.26 24.42 6.03
C GLY A 89 11.08 24.23 7.55
N LYS A 90 9.88 24.46 8.10
CA LYS A 90 9.57 24.24 9.52
C LYS A 90 8.68 23.02 9.71
N ILE A 91 8.93 22.28 10.78
CA ILE A 91 8.05 21.18 11.23
C ILE A 91 6.74 21.80 11.71
N ASN A 92 5.62 21.23 11.24
CA ASN A 92 4.31 21.56 11.77
C ASN A 92 3.93 20.51 12.83
N SER A 93 4.21 20.82 14.10
CA SER A 93 4.00 19.89 15.22
C SER A 93 2.54 19.49 15.42
N ASP A 94 1.62 20.37 15.01
CA ASP A 94 0.20 20.22 15.30
C ASP A 94 -0.54 19.50 14.17
N LYS A 95 0.17 19.20 13.08
CA LYS A 95 -0.41 18.62 11.85
C LYS A 95 0.35 17.37 11.46
N PHE A 96 -0.21 16.23 11.86
CA PHE A 96 0.20 14.91 11.40
C PHE A 96 -0.87 14.31 10.48
N ILE A 97 -0.45 13.39 9.62
CA ILE A 97 -1.33 12.64 8.73
C ILE A 97 -1.37 11.20 9.23
N ILE A 98 -2.57 10.65 9.36
CA ILE A 98 -2.78 9.21 9.56
C ILE A 98 -3.33 8.64 8.25
N PRO A 99 -2.47 8.12 7.36
CA PRO A 99 -2.91 7.37 6.18
C PRO A 99 -3.33 5.95 6.56
N VAL A 100 -4.48 5.53 6.06
CA VAL A 100 -4.95 4.14 6.07
C VAL A 100 -5.37 3.77 4.66
N ALA A 101 -4.94 2.63 4.12
CA ALA A 101 -5.31 2.24 2.77
C ALA A 101 -5.48 0.74 2.60
N LEU A 102 -6.31 0.37 1.62
CA LEU A 102 -6.36 -0.97 1.04
C LEU A 102 -5.70 -0.91 -0.32
N ASN A 103 -4.70 -1.75 -0.55
CA ASN A 103 -3.95 -1.80 -1.79
C ASN A 103 -4.11 -3.15 -2.49
N ALA A 104 -4.03 -3.13 -3.81
CA ALA A 104 -3.89 -4.31 -4.65
C ALA A 104 -2.68 -4.13 -5.57
N TYR A 105 -1.85 -5.16 -5.67
CA TYR A 105 -0.62 -5.18 -6.45
C TYR A 105 -0.63 -6.33 -7.45
N TYR A 106 -0.03 -6.05 -8.61
CA TYR A 106 0.27 -7.00 -9.65
C TYR A 106 1.77 -6.98 -9.95
N TYR A 107 2.41 -8.13 -9.81
CA TYR A 107 3.82 -8.33 -10.10
C TYR A 107 3.99 -8.82 -11.53
N ILE A 108 4.90 -8.19 -12.29
CA ILE A 108 5.07 -8.45 -13.72
C ILE A 108 5.81 -9.78 -13.92
N PHE A 109 6.94 -9.94 -13.23
CA PHE A 109 7.77 -11.14 -13.19
C PHE A 109 8.45 -11.27 -11.82
N ASP A 110 9.07 -12.42 -11.56
CA ASP A 110 9.64 -12.74 -10.25
C ASP A 110 11.00 -13.44 -10.42
N GLU A 111 12.07 -12.64 -10.41
CA GLU A 111 13.46 -13.11 -10.46
C GLU A 111 14.24 -12.60 -9.22
N ASP A 112 15.44 -12.05 -9.38
CA ASP A 112 16.17 -11.38 -8.29
C ASP A 112 15.46 -10.10 -7.81
N PHE A 113 14.67 -9.50 -8.70
CA PHE A 113 13.77 -8.40 -8.42
C PHE A 113 12.43 -8.63 -9.11
N SER A 114 11.38 -8.02 -8.56
CA SER A 114 10.00 -8.18 -9.01
C SER A 114 9.37 -6.79 -9.16
N PRO A 115 9.34 -6.22 -10.37
CA PRO A 115 8.61 -4.99 -10.65
C PRO A 115 7.11 -5.20 -10.45
N PHE A 116 6.44 -4.19 -9.93
CA PHE A 116 5.00 -4.24 -9.70
C PHE A 116 4.32 -2.92 -10.01
N VAL A 117 3.05 -3.06 -10.35
CA VAL A 117 2.08 -1.97 -10.44
C VAL A 117 0.96 -2.25 -9.45
N GLY A 118 0.29 -1.23 -8.98
CA GLY A 118 -0.80 -1.41 -8.04
C GLY A 118 -1.72 -0.21 -7.96
N VAL A 119 -2.78 -0.39 -7.20
CA VAL A 119 -3.76 0.65 -6.90
C VAL A 119 -4.14 0.56 -5.43
N GLY A 120 -4.10 1.69 -4.75
CA GLY A 120 -4.55 1.87 -3.37
C GLY A 120 -5.80 2.72 -3.30
N LEU A 121 -6.69 2.37 -2.39
CA LEU A 121 -7.80 3.23 -1.95
C LEU A 121 -7.57 3.54 -0.48
N GLY A 122 -7.27 4.81 -0.21
CA GLY A 122 -6.89 5.28 1.11
C GLY A 122 -7.82 6.35 1.67
N ILE A 123 -7.74 6.49 2.98
CA ILE A 123 -8.28 7.59 3.75
C ILE A 123 -7.08 8.26 4.43
N GLU A 124 -6.97 9.56 4.28
CA GLU A 124 -5.99 10.38 5.00
C GLU A 124 -6.72 11.30 5.94
N ASN A 125 -6.47 11.14 7.24
CA ASN A 125 -6.97 12.07 8.24
C ASN A 125 -5.95 13.20 8.40
N PHE A 126 -6.40 14.43 8.14
CA PHE A 126 -5.62 15.64 8.26
C PHE A 126 -6.54 16.79 8.71
N ASN A 127 -6.12 17.55 9.73
CA ASN A 127 -6.86 18.70 10.25
C ASN A 127 -8.33 18.39 10.59
N ASN A 128 -8.58 17.25 11.25
CA ASN A 128 -9.91 16.73 11.60
C ASN A 128 -10.85 16.44 10.41
N SER A 129 -10.33 16.41 9.18
CA SER A 129 -11.06 15.99 7.99
C SER A 129 -10.48 14.67 7.45
N SER A 130 -11.38 13.75 7.10
CA SER A 130 -11.02 12.47 6.48
C SER A 130 -11.22 12.58 4.97
N ASN A 131 -10.13 12.51 4.22
CA ASN A 131 -10.15 12.65 2.77
C ASN A 131 -9.85 11.31 2.08
N TYR A 132 -10.63 11.00 1.05
CA TYR A 132 -10.43 9.80 0.24
C TYR A 132 -9.37 10.05 -0.83
N VAL A 133 -8.46 9.08 -0.99
CA VAL A 133 -7.31 9.19 -1.90
C VAL A 133 -7.16 7.91 -2.71
N LEU A 134 -7.19 8.04 -4.03
CA LEU A 134 -6.77 7.00 -4.96
C LEU A 134 -5.25 7.05 -5.11
N LYS A 135 -4.59 5.89 -5.03
CA LYS A 135 -3.13 5.77 -5.03
C LYS A 135 -2.65 4.76 -6.08
N PRO A 136 -2.58 5.10 -7.38
CA PRO A 136 -1.80 4.30 -8.32
C PRO A 136 -0.34 4.23 -7.86
N VAL A 137 0.20 3.02 -7.82
CA VAL A 137 1.53 2.70 -7.31
C VAL A 137 2.34 2.00 -8.41
N VAL A 138 3.61 2.35 -8.49
CA VAL A 138 4.63 1.58 -9.22
C VAL A 138 5.81 1.34 -8.30
N GLY A 139 6.48 0.20 -8.45
CA GLY A 139 7.65 -0.09 -7.65
C GLY A 139 8.37 -1.34 -8.06
N VAL A 140 9.43 -1.63 -7.31
CA VAL A 140 10.24 -2.83 -7.45
C VAL A 140 10.50 -3.39 -6.06
N THR A 141 10.35 -4.71 -5.92
CA THR A 141 10.76 -5.44 -4.72
C THR A 141 11.93 -6.35 -5.04
N GLY A 142 12.81 -6.60 -4.09
CA GLY A 142 13.91 -7.56 -4.20
C GLY A 142 14.23 -8.12 -2.83
N LYS A 143 14.15 -9.44 -2.66
CA LYS A 143 14.27 -10.12 -1.37
C LYS A 143 13.32 -9.51 -0.33
N LYS A 144 13.88 -8.79 0.65
CA LYS A 144 13.16 -8.11 1.74
C LYS A 144 13.00 -6.61 1.51
N PHE A 145 13.57 -6.03 0.47
CA PHE A 145 13.53 -4.59 0.22
C PHE A 145 12.53 -4.23 -0.87
N LYS A 146 11.86 -3.09 -0.69
CA LYS A 146 10.91 -2.53 -1.65
C LYS A 146 11.22 -1.06 -1.86
N VAL A 147 11.19 -0.61 -3.10
CA VAL A 147 11.19 0.83 -3.44
C VAL A 147 9.96 1.09 -4.29
N PHE A 148 9.24 2.16 -4.00
CA PHE A 148 7.99 2.48 -4.69
C PHE A 148 7.75 3.97 -4.78
N ALA A 149 6.97 4.35 -5.79
CA ALA A 149 6.42 5.68 -5.95
C ALA A 149 4.92 5.56 -6.20
N ARG A 150 4.14 6.51 -5.70
CA ARG A 150 2.70 6.55 -5.90
C ARG A 150 2.18 7.98 -5.99
N LEU A 151 1.13 8.17 -6.76
CA LEU A 151 0.43 9.45 -6.85
C LEU A 151 -0.81 9.37 -5.97
N GLY A 152 -0.92 10.24 -4.97
CA GLY A 152 -2.16 10.44 -4.23
C GLY A 152 -3.06 11.38 -5.03
N ILE A 153 -4.24 10.90 -5.43
CA ILE A 153 -5.24 11.67 -6.16
C ILE A 153 -6.49 11.70 -5.29
N GLY A 154 -6.85 12.87 -4.77
CA GLY A 154 -8.07 13.07 -4.01
C GLY A 154 -9.08 13.95 -4.74
N ASN A 155 -10.36 13.77 -4.43
CA ASN A 155 -11.43 14.60 -5.00
C ASN A 155 -11.52 15.99 -4.33
N THR A 156 -11.18 16.07 -3.04
CA THR A 156 -11.27 17.28 -2.21
C THR A 156 -9.90 17.83 -1.81
N ILE A 157 -8.83 17.05 -2.01
CA ILE A 157 -7.46 17.38 -1.64
C ILE A 157 -6.58 17.43 -2.88
N ARG A 158 -5.54 18.26 -2.84
CA ARG A 158 -4.55 18.33 -3.92
C ARG A 158 -3.89 16.99 -4.18
N SER A 159 -3.41 16.81 -5.39
CA SER A 159 -2.58 15.66 -5.74
C SER A 159 -1.27 15.68 -4.95
N SER A 160 -0.69 14.51 -4.70
CA SER A 160 0.62 14.40 -4.07
C SER A 160 1.46 13.30 -4.71
N LEU A 161 2.77 13.51 -4.78
CA LEU A 161 3.72 12.46 -5.10
C LEU A 161 4.26 11.87 -3.80
N GLU A 162 4.20 10.56 -3.66
CA GLU A 162 4.75 9.84 -2.52
C GLU A 162 5.84 8.87 -3.00
N ILE A 163 6.99 8.87 -2.32
CA ILE A 163 8.13 8.00 -2.63
C ILE A 163 8.53 7.29 -1.35
N GLY A 164 8.73 5.97 -1.41
CA GLY A 164 9.05 5.19 -0.22
C GLY A 164 10.04 4.07 -0.45
N ILE A 165 10.71 3.70 0.65
CA ILE A 165 11.58 2.54 0.77
C ILE A 165 11.11 1.69 1.95
N GLY A 166 10.97 0.39 1.73
CA GLY A 166 10.38 -0.54 2.67
C GLY A 166 11.25 -1.76 2.91
N TYR A 167 11.11 -2.31 4.11
CA TYR A 167 11.64 -3.59 4.52
C TYR A 167 10.50 -4.54 4.90
N SER A 168 10.48 -5.72 4.32
CA SER A 168 9.57 -6.81 4.66
C SER A 168 10.24 -7.80 5.60
N PHE A 169 9.59 -8.12 6.72
CA PHE A 169 10.14 -9.05 7.71
C PHE A 169 10.29 -10.48 7.18
N LYS A 170 9.50 -10.80 6.16
CA LYS A 170 9.52 -12.05 5.42
C LYS A 170 9.66 -11.76 3.93
N GLU A 171 10.30 -12.65 3.18
CA GLU A 171 10.39 -12.51 1.72
C GLU A 171 9.05 -12.85 1.05
N ARG A 172 8.86 -12.36 -0.18
CA ARG A 172 7.69 -12.72 -0.98
C ARG A 172 7.74 -14.22 -1.30
N PRO A 173 6.61 -14.95 -1.27
CA PRO A 173 6.62 -16.34 -1.70
C PRO A 173 7.08 -16.43 -3.15
N CYS A 174 8.07 -17.28 -3.43
CA CYS A 174 8.60 -17.45 -4.77
C CYS A 174 7.51 -18.00 -5.70
N GLY A 175 7.04 -17.15 -6.59
CA GLY A 175 6.08 -17.52 -7.61
C GLY A 175 6.78 -18.06 -8.83
N CYS A 176 6.67 -19.35 -9.14
CA CYS A 176 7.14 -19.93 -10.40
C CYS A 176 6.30 -19.45 -11.60
N PHE A 177 6.27 -18.14 -11.86
CA PHE A 177 5.71 -17.63 -13.09
C PHE A 177 6.66 -17.89 -14.24
N PRO A 178 6.13 -18.30 -15.41
CA PRO A 178 6.97 -18.78 -16.47
C PRO A 178 7.94 -17.69 -16.91
N GLN A 179 9.23 -18.02 -16.89
CA GLN A 179 10.17 -17.48 -17.86
C GLN A 179 9.56 -17.82 -19.22
N SER A 180 8.99 -16.82 -19.91
CA SER A 180 8.87 -16.93 -21.35
C SER A 180 10.30 -17.03 -21.88
N ARG A 181 10.76 -18.26 -22.12
CA ARG A 181 11.88 -18.51 -23.02
C ARG A 181 11.49 -18.07 -24.42
#